data_AF-A0A511XGZ1-F1
#
_entry.id   AF-A0A511XGZ1-F1
#
_cell.length_a   1.000
_cell.length_b   1.000
_cell.length_c   1.000
_cell.angle_alpha   90.00
_cell.angle_beta   90.00
_cell.angle_gamma   90.00
#
_symmetry.space_group_name_H-M   'P 1'
#
loop_
_entity.id
_entity.type
_entity.pdbx_description
1 polymer ?
#
loop_
_entity_poly.entity_id
_entity_poly.type
_entity_poly.pdbx_seq_one_letter_code
_entity_poly.pdbx_strand_id
1 'polypeptide(L)'
;MARKPKPSEPHVHIEPSEDKTRATLTLTSGDENIALEMSLADITSLINALGTIRTGMVVNTPAPSIEGVNVVPVRRTNWALQLDRDTQGSVLAFQHPAYGPVGLVITPADATRLTQGLELHRKLNEHTWNMSGPAN
;
A
#
# COMPACT_ATOMS: atom_id res chain seq x y z
N MET A 1 5.62 21.60 -46.14
CA MET A 1 4.96 21.73 -44.82
C MET A 1 5.76 20.91 -43.81
N ALA A 2 6.38 21.55 -42.82
CA ALA A 2 7.14 20.84 -41.79
C ALA A 2 6.16 20.16 -40.80
N ARG A 3 6.34 18.85 -40.56
CA ARG A 3 5.62 18.13 -39.51
C ARG A 3 6.06 18.70 -38.15
N LYS A 4 5.10 19.21 -37.36
CA LYS A 4 5.36 19.52 -35.94
C LYS A 4 5.81 18.22 -35.23
N PRO A 5 6.86 18.25 -34.41
CA PRO A 5 7.26 17.08 -33.62
C PRO A 5 6.10 16.66 -32.70
N LYS A 6 5.89 15.35 -32.58
CA LYS A 6 4.94 14.77 -31.62
C LYS A 6 5.40 15.22 -30.22
N PRO A 7 4.54 15.85 -29.40
CA PRO A 7 4.93 16.19 -28.04
C PRO A 7 5.35 14.91 -27.31
N SER A 8 6.48 14.95 -26.61
CA SER A 8 6.91 13.82 -25.77
C SER A 8 5.86 13.58 -24.69
N GLU A 9 5.63 12.32 -24.35
CA GLU A 9 4.70 11.98 -23.28
C GLU A 9 5.23 12.55 -21.95
N PRO A 10 4.35 13.10 -21.10
CA PRO A 10 4.78 13.62 -19.83
C PRO A 10 5.35 12.50 -18.96
N HIS A 11 6.52 12.75 -18.36
CA HIS A 11 7.20 11.81 -17.48
C HIS A 11 7.30 12.38 -16.08
N VAL A 12 6.91 11.57 -15.09
CA VAL A 12 7.03 11.91 -13.66
C VAL A 12 8.15 11.08 -13.06
N HIS A 13 9.08 11.75 -12.41
CA HIS A 13 10.15 11.13 -11.61
C HIS A 13 10.11 11.67 -10.19
N ILE A 14 10.28 10.80 -9.20
CA ILE A 14 10.35 11.19 -7.79
C ILE A 14 11.56 10.51 -7.17
N GLU A 15 12.45 11.30 -6.58
CA GLU A 15 13.66 10.82 -5.90
C GLU A 15 13.76 11.39 -4.49
N PRO A 16 14.15 10.58 -3.48
CA PRO A 16 14.40 11.10 -2.14
C PRO A 16 15.72 11.89 -2.09
N SER A 17 15.80 12.87 -1.20
CA SER A 17 17.10 13.47 -0.81
C SER A 17 17.99 12.43 -0.12
N GLU A 18 19.30 12.70 -0.06
CA GLU A 18 20.28 11.79 0.58
C GLU A 18 19.91 11.48 2.05
N ASP A 19 19.42 12.48 2.78
CA ASP A 19 19.01 12.38 4.18
C ASP A 19 17.57 11.81 4.36
N LYS A 20 16.84 11.59 3.26
CA LYS A 20 15.46 11.09 3.21
C LYS A 20 14.44 11.95 3.95
N THR A 21 14.74 13.21 4.23
CA THR A 21 13.81 14.14 4.87
C THR A 21 12.90 14.82 3.84
N ARG A 22 13.32 14.83 2.57
CA ARG A 22 12.66 15.49 1.45
C ARG A 22 12.69 14.60 0.21
N ALA A 23 11.93 15.00 -0.80
CA ALA A 23 11.99 14.40 -2.13
C ALA A 23 11.88 15.48 -3.20
N THR A 24 12.43 15.21 -4.38
CA THR A 24 12.23 16.05 -5.56
C THR A 24 11.26 15.35 -6.50
N LEU A 25 10.18 16.03 -6.87
CA LEU A 25 9.31 15.63 -7.98
C LEU A 25 9.73 16.40 -9.23
N THR A 26 9.98 15.66 -10.30
CA THR A 26 10.32 16.20 -11.61
C THR A 26 9.24 15.80 -12.60
N LEU A 27 8.59 16.79 -13.21
CA LEU A 27 7.65 16.60 -14.31
C LEU A 27 8.28 17.16 -15.59
N THR A 28 8.52 16.28 -16.56
CA THR A 28 9.04 16.65 -17.88
C THR A 28 7.94 16.53 -18.91
N SER A 29 7.71 17.57 -19.70
CA SER A 29 6.72 17.58 -20.79
C SER A 29 7.25 18.42 -21.96
N GLY A 30 7.63 17.77 -23.07
CA GLY A 30 8.34 18.46 -24.16
C GLY A 30 9.67 19.03 -23.68
N ASP A 31 9.88 20.32 -23.90
CA ASP A 31 11.06 21.06 -23.48
C ASP A 31 10.91 21.70 -22.08
N GLU A 32 9.72 21.56 -21.46
CA GLU A 32 9.46 22.06 -20.12
C GLU A 32 9.83 21.02 -19.06
N ASN A 33 10.54 21.48 -18.04
CA ASN A 33 10.89 20.68 -16.88
C ASN A 33 10.53 21.46 -15.62
N ILE A 34 9.65 20.89 -14.79
CA ILE A 34 9.23 21.45 -13.51
C ILE A 34 9.76 20.54 -12.42
N ALA A 35 10.65 21.07 -11.58
CA ALA A 35 11.16 20.41 -10.39
C ALA A 35 10.58 21.07 -9.13
N LEU A 36 10.00 20.27 -8.24
CA LEU A 36 9.50 20.72 -6.95
C LEU A 36 10.14 19.91 -5.83
N GLU A 37 10.73 20.61 -4.87
CA GLU A 37 11.12 20.01 -3.60
C GLU A 37 9.87 19.82 -2.74
N MET A 38 9.73 18.63 -2.17
CA MET A 38 8.57 18.19 -1.40
C MET A 38 9.00 17.80 0.01
N SER A 39 8.24 18.28 0.99
CA SER A 39 8.29 17.77 2.36
C SER A 39 7.52 16.46 2.50
N LEU A 40 7.65 15.79 3.65
CA LEU A 40 6.81 14.63 3.98
C LEU A 40 5.30 14.94 3.92
N ALA A 41 4.90 16.16 4.30
CA ALA A 41 3.50 16.58 4.24
C ALA A 41 3.01 16.66 2.79
N ASP A 42 3.84 17.19 1.89
CA ASP A 42 3.53 17.30 0.46
C ASP A 42 3.43 15.92 -0.20
N ILE A 43 4.37 15.01 0.10
CA ILE A 43 4.34 13.62 -0.36
C ILE A 43 3.08 12.92 0.13
N THR A 44 2.71 13.11 1.41
CA THR A 44 1.51 12.51 1.98
C THR A 44 0.24 13.02 1.28
N SER A 45 0.17 14.33 1.03
CA SER A 45 -0.92 14.95 0.27
C SER A 45 -1.02 14.39 -1.15
N LEU A 46 0.12 14.25 -1.84
CA LEU A 46 0.21 13.67 -3.18
C LEU A 46 -0.28 12.21 -3.21
N ILE A 47 0.16 11.38 -2.27
CA ILE A 47 -0.28 9.98 -2.15
C ILE A 47 -1.80 9.90 -1.94
N ASN A 48 -2.35 10.76 -1.08
CA ASN A 48 -3.80 10.80 -0.83
C ASN A 48 -4.60 11.20 -2.08
N ALA A 49 -4.11 12.20 -2.82
CA ALA A 49 -4.75 12.64 -4.07
C ALA A 49 -4.71 11.53 -5.13
N LEU A 50 -3.55 10.92 -5.36
CA LEU A 50 -3.38 9.81 -6.30
C LEU A 50 -4.21 8.59 -5.90
N GLY A 51 -4.23 8.26 -4.60
CA GLY A 51 -5.04 7.17 -4.05
C GLY A 51 -6.53 7.39 -4.29
N THR A 52 -7.03 8.61 -4.06
CA THR A 52 -8.43 8.98 -4.30
C THR A 52 -8.82 8.82 -5.77
N ILE A 53 -8.00 9.35 -6.68
CA ILE A 53 -8.23 9.24 -8.13
C ILE A 53 -8.21 7.76 -8.55
N ARG A 54 -7.20 7.01 -8.12
CA ARG A 54 -7.06 5.58 -8.46
C ARG A 54 -8.27 4.78 -7.98
N THR A 55 -8.74 5.00 -6.75
CA THR A 55 -9.95 4.34 -6.22
C THR A 55 -11.14 4.55 -7.13
N GLY A 56 -11.37 5.78 -7.60
CA GLY A 56 -12.44 6.07 -8.57
C GLY A 56 -12.25 5.37 -9.91
N MET A 57 -11.02 5.25 -10.40
CA MET A 57 -10.72 4.58 -11.68
C MET A 57 -10.89 3.05 -11.61
N VAL A 58 -10.67 2.43 -10.45
CA VAL A 58 -10.75 0.97 -10.29
C VAL A 58 -12.06 0.47 -9.71
N VAL A 59 -12.99 1.36 -9.31
CA VAL A 59 -14.22 0.98 -8.58
C VAL A 59 -15.07 -0.07 -9.29
N ASN A 60 -15.09 -0.06 -10.63
CA ASN A 60 -15.84 -1.01 -11.46
C ASN A 60 -14.94 -2.07 -12.12
N THR A 61 -13.66 -2.12 -11.73
CA THR A 61 -12.73 -3.14 -12.22
C THR A 61 -12.62 -4.27 -11.19
N PRO A 62 -12.56 -5.54 -11.63
CA PRO A 62 -12.27 -6.63 -10.71
C PRO A 62 -10.96 -6.40 -9.97
N ALA A 63 -10.93 -6.73 -8.68
CA ALA A 63 -9.69 -6.70 -7.92
C ALA A 63 -8.68 -7.67 -8.58
N PRO A 64 -7.42 -7.25 -8.78
CA PRO A 64 -6.40 -8.13 -9.34
C PRO A 64 -6.12 -9.31 -8.38
N SER A 65 -5.72 -10.45 -8.94
CA SER A 65 -5.29 -11.59 -8.13
C SER A 65 -4.07 -11.24 -7.29
N ILE A 66 -4.02 -11.80 -6.07
CA ILE A 66 -2.87 -11.70 -5.17
C ILE A 66 -1.81 -12.77 -5.46
N GLU A 67 -2.12 -13.77 -6.28
CA GLU A 67 -1.19 -14.84 -6.62
C GLU A 67 0.01 -14.32 -7.42
N GLY A 68 1.22 -14.73 -7.02
CA GLY A 68 2.47 -14.32 -7.68
C GLY A 68 2.87 -12.86 -7.43
N VAL A 69 2.11 -12.10 -6.63
CA VAL A 69 2.44 -10.72 -6.29
C VAL A 69 3.52 -10.70 -5.21
N ASN A 70 4.54 -9.87 -5.40
CA ASN A 70 5.54 -9.60 -4.36
C ASN A 70 4.89 -8.75 -3.24
N VAL A 71 4.57 -9.39 -2.11
CA VAL A 71 3.98 -8.73 -0.95
C VAL A 71 5.09 -8.20 -0.04
N VAL A 72 5.14 -6.88 0.14
CA VAL A 72 6.02 -6.25 1.14
C VAL A 72 5.33 -6.30 2.50
N PRO A 73 5.83 -7.06 3.48
CA PRO A 73 5.17 -7.21 4.76
C PRO A 73 5.30 -5.94 5.60
N VAL A 74 4.19 -5.49 6.17
CA VAL A 74 4.22 -4.46 7.22
C VAL A 74 4.62 -5.11 8.54
N ARG A 75 5.73 -4.65 9.11
CA ARG A 75 6.26 -5.14 10.39
C ARG A 75 6.15 -4.05 11.44
N ARG A 76 5.85 -4.44 12.70
CA ARG A 76 5.80 -3.54 13.87
C ARG A 76 4.90 -2.31 13.63
N THR A 77 3.65 -2.56 13.23
CA THR A 77 2.66 -1.49 13.03
C THR A 77 1.66 -1.44 14.18
N ASN A 78 1.14 -0.24 14.44
CA ASN A 78 -0.04 -0.05 15.28
C ASN A 78 -1.27 -0.50 14.50
N TRP A 79 -2.07 -1.37 15.08
CA TRP A 79 -3.30 -1.88 14.47
C TRP A 79 -4.47 -1.86 15.45
N ALA A 80 -5.67 -1.83 14.91
CA ALA A 80 -6.92 -1.89 15.64
C ALA A 80 -7.92 -2.76 14.88
N LEU A 81 -8.76 -3.48 15.61
CA LEU A 81 -9.88 -4.22 15.07
C LEU A 81 -11.16 -3.60 15.61
N GLN A 82 -12.08 -3.22 14.72
CA GLN A 82 -13.34 -2.58 15.08
C GLN A 82 -14.50 -3.27 14.35
N LEU A 83 -15.70 -3.19 14.92
CA LEU A 83 -16.89 -3.67 14.24
C LEU A 83 -17.23 -2.77 13.06
N ASP A 84 -17.49 -3.38 11.91
CA ASP A 84 -18.07 -2.67 10.78
C ASP A 84 -19.58 -2.86 10.79
N ARG A 85 -20.33 -1.77 10.97
CA ARG A 85 -21.80 -1.84 11.08
C ARG A 85 -22.46 -2.12 9.74
N ASP A 86 -21.84 -1.69 8.65
CA ASP A 86 -22.46 -1.78 7.32
C ASP A 86 -22.39 -3.22 6.78
N THR A 87 -21.27 -3.90 6.97
CA THR A 87 -21.11 -5.30 6.55
C THR A 87 -21.40 -6.34 7.65
N GLN A 88 -21.72 -5.88 8.87
CA GLN A 88 -21.74 -6.71 10.09
C GLN A 88 -20.42 -7.47 10.34
N GLY A 89 -19.35 -7.05 9.66
CA GLY A 89 -18.03 -7.65 9.73
C GLY A 89 -17.12 -6.91 10.71
N SER A 90 -15.85 -6.84 10.36
CA SER A 90 -14.85 -6.10 11.13
C SER A 90 -13.94 -5.31 10.21
N VAL A 91 -13.49 -4.15 10.66
CA VAL A 91 -12.39 -3.42 10.02
C VAL A 91 -11.11 -3.71 10.77
N LEU A 92 -10.15 -4.35 10.09
CA LEU A 92 -8.76 -4.38 10.54
C LEU A 92 -8.05 -3.14 9.99
N ALA A 93 -7.77 -2.18 10.85
CA ALA A 93 -7.05 -0.96 10.51
C ALA A 93 -5.60 -1.02 11.03
N PHE A 94 -4.65 -0.51 10.25
CA PHE A 94 -3.25 -0.43 10.66
C PHE A 94 -2.51 0.73 9.99
N GLN A 95 -1.37 1.12 10.56
CA GLN A 95 -0.51 2.17 9.99
C GLN A 95 0.45 1.56 8.95
N HIS A 96 0.20 1.77 7.66
CA HIS A 96 1.08 1.35 6.58
C HIS A 96 2.22 2.37 6.39
N PRO A 97 3.51 1.97 6.44
CA PRO A 97 4.64 2.91 6.34
C PRO A 97 4.64 3.79 5.08
N ALA A 98 4.15 3.25 3.95
CA ALA A 98 4.09 3.99 2.68
C ALA A 98 2.78 4.75 2.43
N TYR A 99 1.68 4.40 3.11
CA TYR A 99 0.34 4.88 2.75
C TYR A 99 -0.42 5.51 3.92
N GLY A 100 0.16 5.53 5.13
CA GLY A 100 -0.52 5.96 6.33
C GLY A 100 -1.60 4.96 6.78
N PRO A 101 -2.72 5.42 7.38
CA PRO A 101 -3.75 4.53 7.89
C PRO A 101 -4.49 3.80 6.76
N VAL A 102 -4.47 2.47 6.80
CA VAL A 102 -5.18 1.60 5.85
C VAL A 102 -6.13 0.69 6.62
N GLY A 103 -7.34 0.52 6.11
CA GLY A 103 -8.36 -0.37 6.65
C GLY A 103 -8.74 -1.47 5.67
N LEU A 104 -8.87 -2.69 6.18
CA LEU A 104 -9.44 -3.82 5.45
C LEU A 104 -10.76 -4.22 6.11
N VAL A 105 -11.85 -4.15 5.35
CA VAL A 105 -13.13 -4.73 5.77
C VAL A 105 -13.06 -6.24 5.60
N ILE A 106 -13.35 -6.95 6.68
CA ILE A 106 -13.37 -8.41 6.76
C ILE A 106 -14.83 -8.80 7.00
N THR A 107 -15.43 -9.47 6.02
CA THR A 107 -16.80 -9.98 6.14
C THR A 107 -16.88 -11.07 7.22
N PRO A 108 -18.07 -11.39 7.77
CA PRO A 108 -18.20 -12.50 8.73
C PRO A 108 -17.66 -13.85 8.23
N ALA A 109 -17.84 -14.14 6.93
CA ALA A 109 -17.32 -15.34 6.30
C ALA A 109 -15.79 -15.32 6.23
N ASP A 110 -15.20 -14.20 5.83
CA ASP A 110 -13.74 -14.06 5.76
C ASP A 110 -13.10 -14.03 7.15
N ALA A 111 -13.77 -13.47 8.16
CA ALA A 111 -13.31 -13.50 9.55
C ALA A 111 -13.23 -14.93 10.07
N THR A 112 -14.21 -15.77 9.74
CA THR A 112 -14.20 -17.20 10.07
C THR A 112 -13.03 -17.91 9.39
N ARG A 113 -12.84 -17.69 8.09
CA ARG A 113 -11.72 -18.27 7.32
C ARG A 113 -10.36 -17.82 7.87
N LEU A 114 -10.21 -16.54 8.17
CA LEU A 114 -8.99 -15.97 8.74
C LEU A 114 -8.68 -16.60 10.10
N THR A 115 -9.68 -16.73 10.97
CA THR A 115 -9.54 -17.35 12.29
C THR A 115 -9.04 -18.79 12.17
N GLN A 116 -9.65 -19.59 11.28
CA GLN A 116 -9.25 -20.97 11.03
C GLN A 116 -7.80 -21.06 10.51
N GLY A 117 -7.43 -20.20 9.56
CA GLY A 117 -6.07 -20.14 9.03
C GLY A 117 -5.05 -19.76 10.09
N LEU A 118 -5.30 -18.71 10.88
CA LEU A 118 -4.41 -18.28 11.96
C LEU A 118 -4.24 -19.36 13.02
N GLU A 119 -5.31 -20.07 13.39
CA GLU A 119 -5.26 -21.15 14.37
C GLU A 119 -4.45 -22.35 13.85
N LEU A 120 -4.58 -22.69 12.55
CA LEU A 120 -3.73 -23.70 11.92
C LEU A 120 -2.25 -23.28 11.95
N HIS A 121 -1.93 -22.04 11.56
CA HIS A 121 -0.57 -21.51 11.60
C HIS A 121 0.02 -21.50 13.01
N ARG A 122 -0.78 -21.16 14.03
CA ARG A 122 -0.37 -21.21 15.44
C ARG A 122 0.06 -22.62 15.84
N LYS A 123 -0.80 -23.62 15.56
CA LYS A 123 -0.50 -25.04 15.86
C LYS A 123 0.75 -25.53 15.13
N LEU A 124 0.88 -25.20 13.84
CA LEU A 124 2.06 -25.58 13.05
C LEU A 124 3.33 -24.99 13.66
N ASN A 125 3.33 -23.70 13.99
CA ASN A 125 4.47 -23.04 14.62
C ASN A 125 4.82 -23.69 15.98
N GLU A 126 3.84 -23.98 16.83
CA GLU A 126 4.07 -24.67 18.10
C GLU A 126 4.74 -26.04 17.90
N HIS A 127 4.31 -26.80 16.90
CA HIS A 127 4.97 -28.06 16.53
C HIS A 127 6.40 -27.85 16.04
N THR A 128 6.68 -26.84 15.20
CA THR A 128 8.05 -26.55 14.74
C THR A 128 8.97 -26.11 15.89
N TRP A 129 8.47 -25.29 16.82
CA TRP A 129 9.21 -24.86 18.00
C TRP A 129 9.53 -26.04 18.94
N ASN A 130 8.55 -26.92 19.19
CA ASN A 130 8.75 -28.11 20.02
C ASN A 130 9.73 -29.13 19.40
N MET A 131 9.87 -29.16 18.06
CA MET A 131 10.85 -30.01 17.37
C MET A 131 12.25 -29.38 17.28
N SER A 132 12.37 -28.06 17.42
CA SER A 132 13.65 -27.35 17.24
C SER A 132 14.45 -27.17 18.54
N GLY A 133 13.83 -27.37 19.71
CA GLY A 133 14.45 -27.17 21.03
C GLY A 133 14.90 -25.71 21.29
N PRO A 134 15.29 -25.34 22.53
CA PRO A 134 15.94 -24.05 22.75
C PRO A 134 17.28 -24.05 21.99
N ALA A 135 17.51 -23.02 21.18
CA ALA A 135 18.84 -22.78 20.63
C ALA A 135 19.79 -22.53 21.81
N ASN A 136 20.74 -23.45 22.02
CA ASN A 136 21.89 -23.24 22.91
C ASN A 136 22.79 -22.14 22.37
#